data_AF-A0A936XPJ7-F1
#
_entry.id   AF-A0A936XPJ7-F1
#
_cell.length_a   1.000
_cell.length_b   1.000
_cell.length_c   1.000
_cell.angle_alpha   90.00
_cell.angle_beta   90.00
_cell.angle_gamma   90.00
#
_symmetry.space_group_name_H-M   'P 1'
#
loop_
_entity.id
_entity.type
_entity.pdbx_description
1 polymer ?
#
loop_
_entity_poly.entity_id
_entity_poly.type
_entity_poly.pdbx_seq_one_letter_code
_entity_poly.pdbx_strand_id
1 'polypeptide(L)'
;MLTLDDFDFHLPPELIAQHPASERTASRLLHVVHGTLYDRQFAELPQLIEPGDLLVFNDTRVIRARLFGQKDSGGQVEVMIERIVDRRHALAQIRASKSPRPGSRIVLENAFALTVTGRSGEQSEFFALELSGDGDLYT
;
A
#
# COMPACT_ATOMS: atom_id res chain seq x y z
N MET A 1 -16.71 -27.39 -11.29
CA MET A 1 -16.69 -26.01 -10.77
C MET A 1 -16.31 -26.15 -9.31
N LEU A 2 -15.28 -25.43 -8.85
CA LEU A 2 -14.86 -25.52 -7.45
C LEU A 2 -15.91 -24.84 -6.57
N THR A 3 -16.25 -25.48 -5.45
CA THR A 3 -17.17 -24.96 -4.43
C THR A 3 -16.38 -24.50 -3.20
N LEU A 4 -17.04 -23.86 -2.24
CA LEU A 4 -16.40 -23.51 -0.96
C LEU A 4 -15.95 -24.76 -0.19
N ASP A 5 -16.75 -25.83 -0.27
CA ASP A 5 -16.52 -27.08 0.44
C ASP A 5 -15.25 -27.80 -0.04
N ASP A 6 -14.83 -27.57 -1.29
CA ASP A 6 -13.56 -28.12 -1.83
C ASP A 6 -12.31 -27.58 -1.11
N PHE A 7 -12.46 -26.52 -0.29
CA PHE A 7 -11.38 -25.90 0.48
C PHE A 7 -11.59 -26.00 2.00
N ASP A 8 -12.64 -26.69 2.45
CA ASP A 8 -12.91 -26.87 3.88
C ASP A 8 -11.99 -27.96 4.48
N PHE A 9 -11.56 -27.74 5.72
CA PHE A 9 -10.81 -28.73 6.48
C PHE A 9 -11.04 -28.55 7.97
N HIS A 10 -10.97 -29.65 8.72
CA HIS A 10 -11.06 -29.57 10.17
C HIS A 10 -9.82 -28.88 10.74
N LEU A 11 -10.00 -27.67 11.28
CA LEU A 11 -8.99 -26.93 12.03
C LEU A 11 -9.42 -26.82 13.50
N PRO A 12 -8.83 -27.62 14.41
CA PRO A 12 -9.04 -27.45 15.83
C PRO A 12 -8.67 -26.03 16.29
N PRO A 13 -9.53 -25.31 17.04
CA PRO A 13 -9.30 -23.92 17.44
C PRO A 13 -7.99 -23.68 18.19
N GLU A 14 -7.54 -24.67 18.97
CA GLU A 14 -6.31 -24.64 19.74
C GLU A 14 -5.04 -24.63 18.89
N LEU A 15 -5.12 -25.03 17.61
CA LEU A 15 -4.01 -24.95 16.66
C LEU A 15 -3.89 -23.57 16.00
N ILE A 16 -4.83 -22.66 16.23
CA ILE A 16 -4.76 -21.27 15.79
C ILE A 16 -3.94 -20.49 16.81
N ALA A 17 -2.72 -20.11 16.41
CA ALA A 17 -1.83 -19.30 17.24
C ALA A 17 -2.51 -17.95 17.60
N GLN A 18 -2.74 -17.74 18.90
CA GLN A 18 -3.34 -16.50 19.42
C GLN A 18 -2.32 -15.36 19.51
N HIS A 19 -1.05 -15.71 19.64
CA HIS A 19 0.08 -14.81 19.66
C HIS A 19 1.20 -15.37 18.78
N PRO A 20 2.03 -14.51 18.16
CA PRO A 20 3.21 -14.98 17.47
C PRO A 20 4.16 -15.70 18.43
N ALA A 21 5.03 -16.56 17.88
CA ALA A 21 6.13 -17.13 18.66
C ALA A 21 7.02 -16.01 19.24
N SER A 22 7.52 -16.22 20.47
CA SER A 22 8.39 -15.25 21.17
C SER A 22 9.66 -14.95 20.36
N GLU A 23 10.21 -15.97 19.73
CA GLU A 23 11.28 -15.86 18.75
C GLU A 23 10.71 -16.15 17.36
N ARG A 24 10.67 -15.14 16.49
CA ARG A 24 10.03 -15.26 15.17
C ARG A 24 10.66 -16.36 14.31
N THR A 25 11.96 -16.58 14.42
CA THR A 25 12.72 -17.59 13.67
C THR A 25 12.53 -19.02 14.20
N ALA A 26 11.93 -19.18 15.38
CA ALA A 26 11.63 -20.48 15.98
C ALA A 26 10.29 -21.06 15.52
N SER A 27 9.63 -20.44 14.54
CA SER A 27 8.40 -20.98 13.96
C SER A 27 8.69 -22.23 13.12
N ARG A 28 7.69 -23.12 13.05
CA ARG A 28 7.72 -24.27 12.13
C ARG A 28 7.58 -23.80 10.68
N LEU A 29 8.23 -24.51 9.77
CA LEU A 29 8.13 -24.37 8.33
C LEU A 29 7.66 -25.70 7.74
N LEU A 30 6.49 -25.71 7.10
CA LEU A 30 6.04 -26.85 6.31
C LEU A 30 6.58 -26.69 4.88
N HIS A 31 7.56 -27.51 4.51
CA HIS A 31 8.11 -27.53 3.16
C HIS A 31 7.39 -28.58 2.32
N VAL A 32 6.74 -28.15 1.23
CA VAL A 32 5.95 -29.02 0.35
C VAL A 32 6.63 -29.14 -1.00
N VAL A 33 7.06 -30.34 -1.38
CA VAL A 33 7.75 -30.62 -2.66
C VAL A 33 7.03 -31.74 -3.39
N HIS A 34 6.44 -31.42 -4.55
CA HIS A 34 5.73 -32.41 -5.38
C HIS A 34 4.72 -33.28 -4.59
N GLY A 35 4.00 -32.68 -3.64
CA GLY A 35 3.04 -33.38 -2.78
C GLY A 35 3.64 -34.10 -1.57
N THR A 36 4.96 -34.10 -1.41
CA THR A 36 5.64 -34.60 -0.20
C THR A 36 5.75 -33.50 0.84
N LEU A 37 5.48 -33.83 2.11
CA LEU A 37 5.49 -32.92 3.24
C LEU A 37 6.74 -33.13 4.10
N TYR A 38 7.45 -32.04 4.41
CA TYR A 38 8.59 -32.04 5.32
C TYR A 38 8.38 -31.01 6.42
N ASP A 39 8.41 -31.47 7.68
CA ASP A 39 8.46 -30.59 8.85
C ASP A 39 9.89 -30.05 9.04
N ARG A 40 10.03 -28.73 9.08
CA ARG A 40 11.29 -28.00 9.28
C ARG A 40 11.10 -26.85 10.27
N GLN A 41 12.20 -26.23 10.64
CA GLN A 41 12.24 -24.94 11.33
C GLN A 41 12.42 -23.82 10.33
N PHE A 42 11.83 -22.66 10.58
CA PHE A 42 11.94 -21.50 9.69
C PHE A 42 13.40 -21.03 9.53
N ALA A 43 14.24 -21.23 10.56
CA ALA A 43 15.68 -20.99 10.49
C ALA A 43 16.42 -21.81 9.40
N GLU A 44 15.83 -22.90 8.91
CA GLU A 44 16.37 -23.71 7.81
C GLU A 44 16.04 -23.15 6.42
N LEU A 45 15.16 -22.14 6.29
CA LEU A 45 14.77 -21.58 4.99
C LEU A 45 15.96 -21.20 4.09
N PRO A 46 17.06 -20.61 4.58
CA PRO A 46 18.23 -20.31 3.74
C PRO A 46 18.88 -21.54 3.09
N GLN A 47 18.64 -22.75 3.61
CA GLN A 47 19.15 -24.00 3.03
C GLN A 47 18.28 -24.52 1.87
N LEU A 48 17.10 -23.92 1.68
CA LEU A 48 16.12 -24.32 0.66
C LEU A 48 16.12 -23.39 -0.57
N ILE A 49 16.98 -22.38 -0.59
CA ILE A 49 17.11 -21.40 -1.67
C ILE A 49 18.49 -21.50 -2.29
N GLU A 50 18.58 -21.25 -3.59
CA GLU A 50 19.82 -21.34 -4.35
C GLU A 50 20.40 -19.95 -4.67
N PRO A 51 21.73 -19.84 -4.88
CA PRO A 51 22.32 -18.61 -5.40
C PRO A 51 21.67 -18.21 -6.73
N GLY A 52 21.09 -17.01 -6.76
CA GLY A 52 20.37 -16.48 -7.93
C GLY A 52 18.86 -16.36 -7.73
N ASP A 53 18.30 -16.97 -6.68
CA ASP A 53 16.88 -16.83 -6.35
C ASP A 53 16.51 -15.40 -5.93
N LEU A 54 15.29 -14.97 -6.30
CA LEU A 54 14.73 -13.68 -5.93
C LEU A 54 13.70 -13.83 -4.81
N LEU A 55 14.02 -13.30 -3.63
CA LEU A 55 13.05 -13.16 -2.54
C LEU A 55 12.35 -11.81 -2.63
N VAL A 56 11.06 -11.84 -2.98
CA VAL A 56 10.21 -10.63 -3.00
C VAL A 56 9.54 -10.46 -1.65
N PHE A 57 9.99 -9.47 -0.89
CA PHE A 57 9.36 -9.10 0.38
C PHE A 57 8.30 -8.02 0.15
N ASN A 58 7.16 -8.18 0.82
CA ASN A 58 6.13 -7.17 0.85
C ASN A 58 6.39 -6.20 2.01
N ASP A 59 6.98 -5.04 1.70
CA ASP A 59 7.13 -3.91 2.63
C ASP A 59 5.85 -3.06 2.59
N THR A 60 4.92 -3.29 3.51
CA THR A 60 3.66 -2.53 3.59
C THR A 60 3.89 -1.16 4.21
N ARG A 61 4.05 -0.14 3.37
CA ARG A 61 4.03 1.26 3.83
C ARG A 61 2.61 1.80 3.85
N VAL A 62 2.13 2.13 5.04
CA VAL A 62 0.85 2.82 5.21
C VAL A 62 1.00 4.28 4.77
N ILE A 63 0.60 4.61 3.55
CA ILE A 63 0.41 6.01 3.14
C ILE A 63 -0.97 6.46 3.62
N ARG A 64 -1.08 6.92 4.87
CA ARG A 64 -2.28 7.61 5.37
C ARG A 64 -2.13 9.12 5.19
N ALA A 65 -2.15 9.58 3.95
CA ALA A 65 -2.17 11.01 3.67
C ALA A 65 -3.60 11.45 3.32
N ARG A 66 -4.50 11.36 4.32
CA ARG A 66 -5.72 12.17 4.32
C ARG A 66 -5.32 13.55 4.81
N LEU A 67 -5.24 14.49 3.89
CA LEU A 67 -4.77 15.84 4.13
C LEU A 67 -5.92 16.82 3.94
N PHE A 68 -6.02 17.79 4.84
CA PHE A 68 -6.96 18.90 4.71
C PHE A 68 -6.24 20.12 4.15
N GLY A 69 -6.97 20.92 3.40
CA GLY A 69 -6.38 22.09 2.79
C GLY A 69 -7.39 23.05 2.21
N GLN A 70 -6.87 24.01 1.48
CA GLN A 70 -7.65 25.05 0.83
C GLN A 70 -7.16 25.28 -0.59
N LYS A 71 -8.10 25.51 -1.50
CA LYS A 71 -7.79 26.07 -2.82
C LYS A 71 -7.41 27.54 -2.66
N ASP A 72 -6.68 28.09 -3.62
CA ASP A 72 -6.42 29.55 -3.67
C ASP A 72 -7.70 30.39 -3.65
N SER A 73 -8.83 29.83 -4.10
CA SER A 73 -10.14 30.48 -3.99
C SER A 73 -10.70 30.57 -2.56
N GLY A 74 -9.99 30.07 -1.54
CA GLY A 74 -10.44 29.95 -0.14
C GLY A 74 -11.36 28.76 0.14
N GLY A 75 -11.66 27.92 -0.85
CA GLY A 75 -12.56 26.77 -0.68
C GLY A 75 -11.84 25.59 -0.03
N GLN A 76 -12.41 25.04 1.04
CA GLN A 76 -11.88 23.86 1.72
C GLN A 76 -11.88 22.61 0.83
N VAL A 77 -10.87 21.77 1.00
CA VAL A 77 -10.73 20.48 0.32
C VAL A 77 -10.17 19.43 1.25
N GLU A 78 -10.52 18.18 0.98
CA GLU A 78 -9.95 16.99 1.60
C GLU A 78 -9.29 16.17 0.48
N VAL A 79 -8.01 15.85 0.64
CA VAL A 79 -7.20 15.12 -0.33
C VAL A 79 -6.76 13.79 0.27
N MET A 80 -7.03 12.70 -0.41
CA MET A 80 -6.53 11.37 -0.07
C MET A 80 -5.51 10.96 -1.13
N ILE A 81 -4.22 10.94 -0.76
CA ILE A 81 -3.17 10.44 -1.66
C ILE A 81 -3.34 8.92 -1.81
N GLU A 82 -3.49 8.47 -3.04
CA GLU A 82 -3.54 7.05 -3.38
C GLU A 82 -2.13 6.51 -3.62
N ARG A 83 -1.34 7.24 -4.42
CA ARG A 83 0.02 6.83 -4.78
C ARG A 83 0.88 8.04 -5.13
N ILE A 84 2.13 8.00 -4.66
CA ILE A 84 3.21 8.87 -5.15
C ILE A 84 3.81 8.20 -6.38
N VAL A 85 3.73 8.87 -7.53
CA VAL A 85 4.21 8.36 -8.83
C VAL A 85 5.73 8.56 -8.94
N ASP A 86 6.21 9.70 -8.49
CA ASP A 86 7.63 10.03 -8.38
C ASP A 86 7.81 11.14 -7.32
N ARG A 87 9.02 11.71 -7.24
CA ARG A 87 9.36 12.76 -6.26
C ARG A 87 8.44 13.98 -6.25
N ARG A 88 7.73 14.23 -7.35
CA ARG A 88 7.00 15.46 -7.60
C ARG A 88 5.53 15.22 -7.88
N HIS A 89 5.17 14.01 -8.29
CA HIS A 89 3.83 13.69 -8.76
C HIS A 89 3.12 12.68 -7.86
N ALA A 90 1.82 12.92 -7.64
CA ALA A 90 0.96 12.00 -6.93
C ALA A 90 -0.41 11.87 -7.61
N LEU A 91 -1.05 10.73 -7.38
CA LEU A 91 -2.45 10.49 -7.68
C LEU A 91 -3.26 10.56 -6.39
N ALA A 92 -4.40 11.25 -6.44
CA ALA A 92 -5.23 11.45 -5.28
C ALA A 92 -6.71 11.48 -5.60
N GLN A 93 -7.53 11.15 -4.60
CA GLN A 93 -8.94 11.50 -4.59
C GLN A 93 -9.12 12.82 -3.85
N ILE A 94 -9.96 13.72 -4.38
CA ILE A 94 -10.22 15.02 -3.76
C ILE A 94 -11.72 15.18 -3.54
N ARG A 95 -12.10 15.46 -2.31
CA ARG A 95 -13.45 15.87 -1.93
C ARG A 95 -13.47 17.39 -1.75
N ALA A 96 -14.31 18.07 -2.52
CA ALA A 96 -14.49 19.52 -2.49
C ALA A 96 -15.91 19.89 -2.97
N SER A 97 -16.49 20.98 -2.47
CA SER A 97 -17.82 21.44 -2.93
C SER A 97 -17.85 21.77 -4.42
N LYS A 98 -16.75 22.33 -4.94
CA LYS A 98 -16.51 22.52 -6.37
C LYS A 98 -15.20 21.84 -6.72
N SER A 99 -15.28 20.87 -7.63
CA SER A 99 -14.13 20.11 -8.12
C SER A 99 -13.04 21.05 -8.66
N PRO A 100 -11.77 20.87 -8.26
CA PRO A 100 -10.67 21.69 -8.78
C PRO A 100 -10.42 21.38 -10.25
N ARG A 101 -10.13 22.42 -11.02
CA ARG A 101 -9.79 22.32 -12.45
C ARG A 101 -8.28 22.18 -12.62
N PRO A 102 -7.79 21.68 -13.78
CA PRO A 102 -6.38 21.79 -14.13
C PRO A 102 -5.85 23.22 -13.94
N GLY A 103 -4.65 23.36 -13.39
CA GLY A 103 -4.03 24.61 -12.98
C GLY A 103 -4.46 25.13 -11.60
N SER A 104 -5.46 24.51 -10.94
CA SER A 104 -5.84 24.91 -9.58
C SER A 104 -4.76 24.53 -8.59
N ARG A 105 -4.36 25.47 -7.73
CA ARG A 105 -3.45 25.23 -6.63
C ARG A 105 -4.22 24.89 -5.35
N ILE A 106 -3.71 23.92 -4.62
CA ILE A 106 -4.24 23.43 -3.35
C ILE A 106 -3.11 23.48 -2.32
N VAL A 107 -3.31 24.23 -1.24
CA VAL A 107 -2.38 24.25 -0.11
C VAL A 107 -2.87 23.24 0.92
N LEU A 108 -2.04 22.26 1.25
CA LEU A 108 -2.34 21.18 2.20
C LEU A 108 -1.61 21.44 3.52
N GLU A 109 -2.34 21.32 4.63
CA GLU A 109 -1.84 21.47 6.01
C GLU A 109 -0.99 22.74 6.25
N ASN A 110 -1.17 23.78 5.43
CA ASN A 110 -0.31 24.98 5.37
C ASN A 110 1.20 24.70 5.21
N ALA A 111 1.58 23.49 4.78
CA ALA A 111 2.97 23.04 4.70
C ALA A 111 3.49 23.03 3.26
N PHE A 112 2.71 22.49 2.33
CA PHE A 112 3.08 22.40 0.93
C PHE A 112 1.88 22.60 0.01
N ALA A 113 2.16 22.95 -1.24
CA ALA A 113 1.14 23.20 -2.23
C ALA A 113 1.25 22.20 -3.39
N LEU A 114 0.11 21.77 -3.91
CA LEU A 114 0.00 20.91 -5.08
C LEU A 114 -0.80 21.63 -6.18
N THR A 115 -0.36 21.50 -7.42
CA THR A 115 -1.08 21.93 -8.61
C THR A 115 -1.84 20.75 -9.19
N VAL A 116 -3.12 20.92 -9.46
CA VAL A 116 -3.90 19.93 -10.23
C VAL A 116 -3.47 19.99 -11.68
N THR A 117 -2.87 18.92 -12.21
CA THR A 117 -2.44 18.86 -13.62
C THR A 117 -3.50 18.22 -14.51
N GLY A 118 -4.39 17.40 -13.94
CA GLY A 118 -5.45 16.73 -14.70
C GLY A 118 -6.18 15.65 -13.93
N ARG A 119 -6.76 14.71 -14.69
CA ARG A 119 -7.36 13.46 -14.17
C ARG A 119 -6.55 12.27 -14.69
N SER A 120 -6.57 11.18 -13.94
CA SER A 120 -5.88 9.92 -14.28
C SER A 120 -6.68 8.71 -13.79
N GLY A 121 -6.31 7.52 -14.24
CA GLY A 121 -7.07 6.27 -14.06
C GLY A 121 -7.97 5.95 -15.26
N GLU A 122 -8.37 4.68 -15.40
CA GLU A 122 -9.18 4.21 -16.55
C GLU A 122 -10.53 4.90 -16.62
N GLN A 123 -11.09 5.25 -15.45
CA GLN A 123 -12.37 5.93 -15.32
C GLN A 123 -12.18 7.40 -14.94
N SER A 124 -10.96 7.93 -15.10
CA SER A 124 -10.58 9.26 -14.64
C SER A 124 -10.96 9.48 -13.18
N GLU A 125 -10.76 8.48 -12.32
CA GLU A 125 -11.18 8.47 -10.92
C GLU A 125 -10.23 9.30 -10.02
N PHE A 126 -8.97 9.46 -10.42
CA PHE A 126 -7.95 10.19 -9.68
C PHE A 126 -7.68 11.59 -10.25
N PHE A 127 -7.29 12.51 -9.38
CA PHE A 127 -6.63 13.76 -9.76
C PHE A 127 -5.13 13.51 -9.86
N ALA A 128 -4.53 14.02 -10.93
CA ALA A 128 -3.08 14.10 -11.05
C ALA A 128 -2.61 15.41 -10.41
N LEU A 129 -1.64 15.30 -9.51
CA LEU A 129 -1.12 16.39 -8.70
C LEU A 129 0.39 16.52 -8.88
N GLU A 130 0.89 17.75 -8.88
CA GLU A 130 2.31 18.09 -8.95
C GLU A 130 2.68 19.06 -7.82
N LEU A 131 3.82 18.85 -7.15
CA LEU A 131 4.31 19.75 -6.10
C LEU A 131 4.60 21.17 -6.65
N SER A 132 3.97 22.20 -6.05
CA SER A 132 4.15 23.61 -6.38
C SER A 132 5.27 24.25 -5.53
N GLY A 133 6.53 24.05 -5.90
CA GLY A 133 7.70 24.62 -5.20
C GLY A 133 8.93 23.73 -5.29
N ASP A 134 9.98 23.98 -4.51
CA ASP A 134 11.11 23.06 -4.36
C ASP A 134 10.79 21.98 -3.31
N GLY A 135 11.41 20.80 -3.43
CA GLY A 135 11.19 19.67 -2.52
C GLY A 135 10.76 18.37 -3.20
N ASP A 136 10.47 17.37 -2.37
CA ASP A 136 10.12 16.00 -2.75
C ASP A 136 9.00 15.47 -1.85
N LEU A 137 8.00 14.79 -2.43
CA LEU A 137 6.87 14.15 -1.75
C LEU A 137 7.28 12.98 -0.84
N TYR A 138 8.54 12.53 -0.89
CA TYR A 138 9.09 11.53 0.04
C TYR A 138 9.66 12.12 1.34
N THR A 139 9.67 13.46 1.50
CA THR A 139 10.30 14.17 2.65
C THR A 139 9.33 15.03 3.44
#